data_AF-A0A1I0NHR9-F1
#
_entry.id   AF-A0A1I0NHR9-F1
#
_cell.length_a   1.000
_cell.length_b   1.000
_cell.length_c   1.000
_cell.angle_alpha   90.00
_cell.angle_beta   90.00
_cell.angle_gamma   90.00
#
_symmetry.space_group_name_H-M   'P 1'
#
loop_
_entity.id
_entity.type
_entity.pdbx_description
1 polymer ?
#
loop_
_entity_poly.entity_id
_entity_poly.type
_entity_poly.pdbx_seq_one_letter_code
_entity_poly.pdbx_strand_id
1 'polypeptide(L)'
;MQTTTEPVADARSQVHRIADYWTTHGELPDDVSWDTVAEHAHTLHDAIEEQIQTHATGTGLTRLEAEVWRLAKLMAQEPGVVITDGIALVLAVDDGPFHTAAVESEAITPREVDKLLARVEENVAAAQRLAMLAADPEFEAEIENPEVVVLDRWTRQRLEDLAEPGEQTIEAVVRRHCDAVETRRELGTFCEEFLDEVGRENVVQITVAEQVSEGAVLLLTVHGNVSLEDVDVVAETNAITIADRRFDFHVEVDPYGPSSLNCTTIYGTDPPEIGQPDDSQSEVPLTDGIDAVTDAVAARINDEDARTPGTALD
;
A
#
# COMPACT_ATOMS: atom_id res chain seq x y z
N MET A 1 25.64 31.07 -12.58
CA MET A 1 25.98 29.96 -13.50
C MET A 1 24.87 29.91 -14.54
N GLN A 2 25.14 30.39 -15.75
CA GLN A 2 24.21 30.48 -16.88
C GLN A 2 25.02 30.12 -18.12
N THR A 3 25.06 28.84 -18.52
CA THR A 3 25.66 28.39 -19.80
C THR A 3 25.21 27.01 -20.28
N THR A 4 24.24 26.34 -19.66
CA THR A 4 23.88 24.94 -20.01
C THR A 4 22.65 24.77 -20.93
N THR A 5 21.94 25.85 -21.31
CA THR A 5 20.64 25.74 -22.00
C THR A 5 20.72 25.68 -23.53
N GLU A 6 21.76 26.28 -24.12
CA GLU A 6 21.96 26.37 -25.57
C GLU A 6 22.28 25.01 -26.25
N PRO A 7 23.21 24.18 -25.72
CA PRO A 7 23.51 22.88 -26.35
C PRO A 7 22.34 21.89 -26.29
N VAL A 8 21.52 21.96 -25.24
CA VAL A 8 20.32 21.11 -25.10
C VAL A 8 19.24 21.52 -26.09
N ALA A 9 19.04 22.82 -26.29
CA ALA A 9 18.08 23.33 -27.27
C ALA A 9 18.48 22.96 -28.70
N ASP A 10 19.76 23.08 -29.05
CA ASP A 10 20.27 22.65 -30.36
C ASP A 10 20.12 21.14 -30.54
N ALA A 11 20.58 20.32 -29.59
CA ALA A 11 20.44 18.86 -29.66
C ALA A 11 18.98 18.42 -29.84
N ARG A 12 18.04 19.05 -29.14
CA ARG A 12 16.60 18.81 -29.31
C ARG A 12 16.12 19.16 -30.72
N SER A 13 16.44 20.35 -31.20
CA SER A 13 16.09 20.79 -32.56
C SER A 13 16.68 19.87 -33.64
N GLN A 14 17.91 19.38 -33.45
CA GLN A 14 18.53 18.42 -34.36
C GLN A 14 17.82 17.06 -34.34
N VAL A 15 17.53 16.51 -33.15
CA VAL A 15 16.79 15.25 -33.02
C VAL A 15 15.42 15.33 -33.69
N HIS A 16 14.70 16.43 -33.49
CA HIS A 16 13.43 16.68 -34.15
C HIS A 16 13.52 16.69 -35.67
N ARG A 17 14.51 17.40 -36.23
CA ARG A 17 14.75 17.46 -37.67
C ARG A 17 15.08 16.08 -38.25
N ILE A 18 15.92 15.31 -37.55
CA ILE A 18 16.33 13.96 -37.99
C ILE A 18 15.13 13.01 -37.91
N ALA A 19 14.34 13.07 -36.84
CA ALA A 19 13.17 12.23 -36.65
C ALA A 19 12.07 12.48 -37.69
N ASP A 20 11.83 13.74 -38.08
CA ASP A 20 10.87 14.09 -39.14
C ASP A 20 11.28 13.50 -40.50
N TYR A 21 12.58 13.59 -40.83
CA TYR A 21 13.13 12.98 -42.04
C TYR A 21 13.04 11.45 -41.98
N TRP A 22 13.48 10.85 -40.88
CA TRP A 22 13.50 9.40 -40.68
C TRP A 22 12.10 8.79 -40.76
N THR A 23 11.10 9.44 -40.17
CA THR A 23 9.70 8.99 -40.22
C THR A 23 9.14 9.02 -41.64
N THR A 24 9.56 10.00 -42.44
CA THR A 24 9.10 10.16 -43.82
C THR A 24 9.81 9.19 -44.78
N HIS A 25 11.10 8.93 -44.59
CA HIS A 25 11.94 8.22 -45.57
C HIS A 25 12.37 6.82 -45.12
N GLY A 26 12.23 6.48 -43.84
CA GLY A 26 12.66 5.20 -43.25
C GLY A 26 14.17 5.07 -43.05
N GLU A 27 14.94 6.12 -43.34
CA GLU A 27 16.41 6.17 -43.26
C GLU A 27 16.89 7.53 -42.72
N LEU A 28 18.14 7.60 -42.24
CA LEU A 28 18.74 8.86 -41.78
C LEU A 28 19.02 9.81 -42.97
N PRO A 29 19.04 11.14 -42.76
CA PRO A 29 19.54 12.08 -43.77
C PRO A 29 20.96 11.73 -44.23
N ASP A 30 21.27 11.98 -45.50
CA ASP A 30 22.58 11.64 -46.10
C ASP A 30 23.80 12.23 -45.36
N ASP A 31 23.61 13.35 -44.64
CA ASP A 31 24.63 14.07 -43.88
C ASP A 31 24.69 13.69 -42.40
N VAL A 32 23.87 12.74 -41.95
CA VAL A 32 23.71 12.36 -40.54
C VAL A 32 24.03 10.87 -40.34
N SER A 33 24.93 10.57 -39.40
CA SER A 33 25.22 9.20 -38.98
C SER A 33 24.56 8.87 -37.64
N TRP A 34 24.51 7.58 -37.29
CA TRP A 34 24.08 7.15 -35.96
C TRP A 34 24.98 7.69 -34.84
N ASP A 35 26.27 7.93 -35.10
CA ASP A 35 27.16 8.59 -34.13
C ASP A 35 26.71 10.02 -33.82
N THR A 36 26.21 10.75 -34.82
CA THR A 36 25.63 12.09 -34.63
C THR A 36 24.36 12.02 -33.77
N VAL A 37 23.51 11.02 -34.01
CA VAL A 37 22.31 10.79 -33.18
C VAL A 37 22.71 10.45 -31.74
N ALA A 38 23.75 9.63 -31.55
CA ALA A 38 24.29 9.27 -30.24
C ALA A 38 24.83 10.49 -29.48
N GLU A 39 25.54 11.40 -30.16
CA GLU A 39 26.05 12.64 -29.55
C GLU A 39 24.92 13.54 -29.04
N HIS A 40 23.84 13.67 -29.83
CA HIS A 40 22.65 14.37 -29.39
C HIS A 40 21.95 13.64 -28.23
N ALA A 41 21.86 12.31 -28.27
CA ALA A 41 21.30 11.50 -27.19
C ALA A 41 22.06 11.72 -25.86
N HIS A 42 23.39 11.72 -25.88
CA HIS A 42 24.23 12.05 -24.72
C HIS A 42 23.97 13.45 -24.18
N THR A 43 23.96 14.45 -25.06
CA THR A 43 23.67 15.83 -24.67
C THR A 43 22.31 15.97 -23.99
N LEU A 44 21.30 15.26 -24.50
CA LEU A 44 19.96 15.24 -23.92
C LEU A 44 19.95 14.48 -22.58
N HIS A 45 20.56 13.30 -22.52
CA HIS A 45 20.62 12.48 -21.31
C HIS A 45 21.27 13.23 -20.14
N ASP A 46 22.42 13.86 -20.37
CA ASP A 46 23.14 14.63 -19.34
C ASP A 46 22.27 15.75 -18.74
N ALA A 47 21.35 16.31 -19.53
CA ALA A 47 20.44 17.35 -19.06
C ALA A 47 19.30 16.83 -18.17
N ILE A 48 18.96 15.53 -18.25
CA ILE A 48 17.82 14.93 -17.54
C ILE A 48 18.20 13.76 -16.62
N GLU A 49 19.46 13.35 -16.58
CA GLU A 49 19.94 12.18 -15.83
C GLU A 49 19.54 12.21 -14.35
N GLU A 50 19.79 13.33 -13.65
CA GLU A 50 19.44 13.49 -12.24
C GLU A 50 17.92 13.34 -12.02
N GLN A 51 17.13 13.84 -12.98
CA GLN A 51 15.67 13.77 -12.93
C GLN A 51 15.15 12.38 -13.24
N ILE A 52 15.80 11.66 -14.17
CA ILE A 52 15.51 10.25 -14.45
C ILE A 52 15.80 9.42 -13.21
N GLN A 53 16.96 9.64 -12.57
CA GLN A 53 17.35 8.90 -11.37
C GLN A 53 16.36 9.14 -10.24
N THR A 54 16.01 10.40 -9.99
CA THR A 54 15.03 10.77 -8.96
C THR A 54 13.68 10.07 -9.18
N HIS A 55 13.24 9.96 -10.43
CA HIS A 55 11.96 9.32 -10.72
C HIS A 55 12.04 7.80 -10.70
N ALA A 56 13.11 7.21 -11.22
CA ALA A 56 13.28 5.76 -11.19
C ALA A 56 13.41 5.22 -9.75
N THR A 57 13.91 6.01 -8.80
CA THR A 57 14.03 5.61 -7.39
C THR A 57 12.88 6.08 -6.51
N GLY A 58 12.33 7.27 -6.79
CA GLY A 58 11.31 7.92 -5.97
C GLY A 58 9.88 7.77 -6.48
N THR A 59 9.68 7.21 -7.67
CA THR A 59 8.36 6.92 -8.24
C THR A 59 8.31 5.45 -8.66
N GLY A 60 7.13 4.84 -8.67
CA GLY A 60 6.96 3.43 -9.12
C GLY A 60 7.24 3.20 -10.62
N LEU A 61 7.87 4.15 -11.32
CA LEU A 61 8.25 4.05 -12.71
C LEU A 61 9.52 3.21 -12.87
N THR A 62 9.55 2.35 -13.88
CA THR A 62 10.78 1.71 -14.35
C THR A 62 11.74 2.75 -14.93
N ARG A 63 13.03 2.42 -14.99
CA ARG A 63 14.06 3.31 -15.55
C ARG A 63 13.72 3.78 -16.97
N LEU A 64 13.27 2.86 -17.84
CA LEU A 64 12.85 3.16 -19.21
C LEU A 64 11.65 4.11 -19.25
N GLU A 65 10.66 3.94 -18.36
CA GLU A 65 9.53 4.86 -18.25
C GLU A 65 9.95 6.26 -17.82
N ALA A 66 10.84 6.35 -16.82
CA ALA A 66 11.37 7.62 -16.36
C ALA A 66 12.15 8.35 -17.48
N GLU A 67 12.93 7.61 -18.28
CA GLU A 67 13.64 8.11 -19.46
C GLU A 67 12.68 8.65 -20.52
N VAL A 68 11.70 7.84 -20.96
CA VAL A 68 10.69 8.24 -21.94
C VAL A 68 9.90 9.47 -21.46
N TRP A 69 9.51 9.49 -20.19
CA TRP A 69 8.76 10.61 -19.62
C TRP A 69 9.55 11.91 -19.61
N ARG A 70 10.81 11.86 -19.19
CA ARG A 70 11.67 13.04 -19.13
C ARG A 70 12.05 13.53 -20.52
N LEU A 71 12.33 12.63 -21.45
CA LEU A 71 12.52 13.00 -22.85
C LEU A 71 11.27 13.67 -23.42
N ALA A 72 10.07 13.13 -23.19
CA ALA A 72 8.84 13.76 -23.67
C ALA A 72 8.63 15.17 -23.11
N LYS A 73 8.92 15.40 -21.82
CA LYS A 73 8.86 16.74 -21.22
C LYS A 73 9.93 17.69 -21.77
N LEU A 74 11.11 17.18 -22.09
CA LEU A 74 12.20 17.97 -22.68
C LEU A 74 11.90 18.36 -24.14
N MET A 75 11.37 17.40 -24.91
CA MET A 75 11.01 17.54 -26.33
C MET A 75 9.77 18.42 -26.53
N ALA A 76 8.76 18.33 -25.65
CA ALA A 76 7.53 19.13 -25.71
C ALA A 76 7.73 20.65 -25.53
N GLN A 77 8.94 21.11 -25.20
CA GLN A 77 9.27 22.53 -25.11
C GLN A 77 9.40 23.21 -26.48
N GLU A 78 9.43 22.45 -27.58
CA GLU A 78 9.37 22.97 -28.94
C GLU A 78 7.95 22.80 -29.53
N PRO A 79 7.28 23.90 -29.95
CA PRO A 79 5.94 23.84 -30.48
C PRO A 79 5.91 23.20 -31.89
N GLY A 80 4.98 22.26 -32.11
CA GLY A 80 4.63 21.75 -33.44
C GLY A 80 5.38 20.51 -33.92
N VAL A 81 6.03 19.76 -33.03
CA VAL A 81 6.90 18.63 -33.41
C VAL A 81 6.37 17.27 -32.92
N VAL A 82 6.68 16.20 -33.68
CA VAL A 82 6.36 14.83 -33.30
C VAL A 82 7.33 14.33 -32.22
N ILE A 83 6.86 14.37 -30.97
CA ILE A 83 7.64 14.05 -29.78
C ILE A 83 8.06 12.57 -29.75
N THR A 84 7.18 11.68 -30.20
CA THR A 84 7.35 10.22 -30.12
C THR A 84 8.43 9.70 -31.07
N ASP A 85 8.52 10.27 -32.26
CA ASP A 85 9.51 9.89 -33.26
C ASP A 85 10.92 10.30 -32.82
N GLY A 86 11.06 11.49 -32.24
CA GLY A 86 12.33 11.95 -31.65
C GLY A 86 12.80 11.08 -30.49
N ILE A 87 11.88 10.67 -29.61
CA ILE A 87 12.19 9.76 -28.51
C ILE A 87 12.58 8.38 -29.04
N ALA A 88 11.82 7.82 -29.98
CA ALA A 88 12.11 6.53 -30.59
C ALA A 88 13.49 6.54 -31.26
N LEU A 89 13.82 7.60 -32.00
CA LEU A 89 15.13 7.79 -32.63
C LEU A 89 16.28 7.78 -31.60
N VAL A 90 16.13 8.52 -30.49
CA VAL A 90 17.14 8.60 -29.42
C VAL A 90 17.31 7.27 -28.69
N LEU A 91 16.21 6.53 -28.50
CA LEU A 91 16.21 5.21 -27.86
C LEU A 91 16.67 4.09 -28.80
N ALA A 92 16.71 4.30 -30.12
CA ALA A 92 17.16 3.32 -31.10
C ALA A 92 18.69 3.26 -31.25
N VAL A 93 19.44 4.12 -30.55
CA VAL A 93 20.91 4.14 -30.59
C VAL A 93 21.47 2.98 -29.76
N ASP A 94 22.12 2.01 -30.43
CA ASP A 94 22.65 0.79 -29.80
C ASP A 94 23.64 1.04 -28.65
N ASP A 95 24.51 2.05 -28.78
CA ASP A 95 25.48 2.49 -27.77
C ASP A 95 25.07 3.81 -27.08
N GLY A 96 23.77 4.11 -27.05
CA GLY A 96 23.23 5.33 -26.46
C GLY A 96 23.26 5.32 -24.92
N PRO A 97 23.16 6.50 -24.28
CA PRO A 97 23.12 6.62 -22.81
C PRO A 97 21.80 6.15 -22.18
N PHE A 98 20.76 5.91 -22.98
CA PHE A 98 19.45 5.48 -22.53
C PHE A 98 19.35 3.97 -22.49
N HIS A 99 18.48 3.44 -21.63
CA HIS A 99 18.23 2.00 -21.58
C HIS A 99 17.45 1.60 -22.83
N THR A 100 18.13 0.95 -23.77
CA THR A 100 17.47 0.11 -24.77
C THR A 100 16.80 -1.04 -24.03
N ALA A 101 15.57 -1.40 -24.40
CA ALA A 101 14.89 -2.56 -23.83
C ALA A 101 15.67 -3.82 -24.22
N ALA A 102 16.68 -4.16 -23.43
CA ALA A 102 17.62 -5.22 -23.70
C ALA A 102 17.01 -6.59 -23.42
N VAL A 103 16.03 -7.02 -24.23
CA VAL A 103 15.76 -8.43 -24.49
C VAL A 103 15.18 -8.54 -25.91
N GLU A 104 16.03 -8.92 -26.87
CA GLU A 104 15.68 -9.28 -28.27
C GLU A 104 15.36 -8.15 -29.26
N SER A 105 16.41 -7.46 -29.73
CA SER A 105 16.61 -7.02 -31.14
C SER A 105 15.55 -6.15 -31.86
N GLU A 106 14.49 -5.67 -31.22
CA GLU A 106 13.58 -4.69 -31.82
C GLU A 106 13.85 -3.29 -31.25
N ALA A 107 14.26 -2.38 -32.14
CA ALA A 107 14.39 -0.96 -31.82
C ALA A 107 13.04 -0.41 -31.35
N ILE A 108 13.05 0.40 -30.28
CA ILE A 108 11.84 1.03 -29.75
C ILE A 108 11.19 1.88 -30.84
N THR A 109 9.97 1.51 -31.22
CA THR A 109 9.19 2.21 -32.24
C THR A 109 8.42 3.39 -31.66
N PRO A 110 8.01 4.40 -32.46
CA PRO A 110 7.17 5.49 -31.99
C PRO A 110 5.87 5.02 -31.31
N ARG A 111 5.29 3.93 -31.82
CA ARG A 111 4.10 3.30 -31.24
C ARG A 111 4.35 2.73 -29.85
N GLU A 112 5.54 2.23 -29.58
CA GLU A 112 5.92 1.74 -28.24
C GLU A 112 6.19 2.90 -27.30
N VAL A 113 6.79 3.98 -27.79
CA VAL A 113 6.90 5.24 -27.04
C VAL A 113 5.52 5.74 -26.62
N ASP A 114 4.54 5.75 -27.53
CA ASP A 114 3.15 6.12 -27.21
C ASP A 114 2.56 5.26 -26.09
N LYS A 115 2.74 3.94 -26.15
CA LYS A 115 2.26 3.03 -25.10
C LYS A 115 2.94 3.30 -23.76
N LEU A 116 4.25 3.56 -23.77
CA LEU A 116 5.00 3.88 -22.56
C LEU A 116 4.54 5.22 -21.97
N LEU A 117 4.33 6.24 -22.81
CA LEU A 117 3.82 7.54 -22.37
C LEU A 117 2.42 7.43 -21.78
N ALA A 118 1.51 6.70 -22.43
CA ALA A 118 0.16 6.48 -21.90
C ALA A 118 0.19 5.79 -20.51
N ARG A 119 1.06 4.79 -20.35
CA ARG A 119 1.24 4.09 -19.07
C ARG A 119 1.83 5.00 -17.99
N VAL A 120 2.82 5.82 -18.35
CA VAL A 120 3.39 6.84 -17.46
C VAL A 120 2.33 7.87 -17.05
N GLU A 121 1.53 8.37 -17.99
CA GLU A 121 0.48 9.34 -17.70
C GLU A 121 -0.58 8.77 -16.75
N GLU A 122 -0.97 7.51 -16.95
CA GLU A 122 -1.87 6.80 -16.03
C GLU A 122 -1.26 6.67 -14.63
N ASN A 123 0.01 6.27 -14.52
CA ASN A 123 0.73 6.15 -13.25
C ASN A 123 0.88 7.50 -12.54
N VAL A 124 1.21 8.57 -13.29
CA VAL A 124 1.32 9.93 -12.76
C VAL A 124 -0.05 10.43 -12.30
N ALA A 125 -1.12 10.19 -13.06
CA ALA A 125 -2.47 10.56 -12.66
C ALA A 125 -2.93 9.79 -11.41
N ALA A 126 -2.60 8.50 -11.30
CA ALA A 126 -2.86 7.71 -10.11
C ALA A 126 -2.10 8.25 -8.89
N ALA A 127 -0.81 8.54 -9.04
CA ALA A 127 0.00 9.13 -7.97
C ALA A 127 -0.50 10.52 -7.56
N GLN A 128 -0.94 11.35 -8.50
CA GLN A 128 -1.53 12.66 -8.21
C GLN A 128 -2.86 12.54 -7.47
N ARG A 129 -3.71 11.57 -7.85
CA ARG A 129 -4.95 11.27 -7.11
C ARG A 129 -4.65 10.83 -5.69
N LEU A 130 -3.67 9.94 -5.50
CA LEU A 130 -3.24 9.50 -4.17
C LEU A 130 -2.66 10.65 -3.34
N ALA A 131 -1.82 11.50 -3.93
CA ALA A 131 -1.27 12.68 -3.25
C ALA A 131 -2.37 13.69 -2.88
N MET A 132 -3.41 13.82 -3.71
CA MET A 132 -4.56 14.67 -3.42
C MET A 132 -5.43 14.08 -2.29
N LEU A 133 -5.66 12.77 -2.30
CA LEU A 133 -6.37 12.06 -1.23
C LEU A 133 -5.60 12.12 0.10
N ALA A 134 -4.28 11.93 0.07
CA ALA A 134 -3.41 12.04 1.24
C ALA A 134 -3.26 13.48 1.76
N ALA A 135 -3.58 14.49 0.95
CA ALA A 135 -3.59 15.90 1.34
C ALA A 135 -5.00 16.38 1.75
N ASP A 136 -6.01 15.51 1.70
CA ASP A 136 -7.36 15.81 2.16
C ASP A 136 -7.42 15.66 3.69
N PRO A 137 -7.74 16.73 4.44
CA PRO A 137 -7.84 16.68 5.90
C PRO A 137 -8.97 15.75 6.41
N GLU A 138 -9.91 15.31 5.57
CA GLU A 138 -10.87 14.25 5.95
C GLU A 138 -10.22 12.85 5.93
N PHE A 139 -9.12 12.64 5.18
CA PHE A 139 -8.39 11.37 5.13
C PHE A 139 -7.52 11.14 6.38
N GLU A 140 -7.05 12.21 7.03
CA GLU A 140 -6.39 12.15 8.35
C GLU A 140 -7.31 11.58 9.43
N ALA A 141 -8.62 11.56 9.20
CA ALA A 141 -9.57 11.06 10.17
C ALA A 141 -9.75 9.54 10.11
N GLU A 142 -9.32 8.85 9.05
CA GLU A 142 -9.74 7.45 8.81
C GLU A 142 -8.61 6.40 8.81
N ILE A 143 -7.33 6.79 8.74
CA ILE A 143 -6.23 5.80 8.84
C ILE A 143 -5.00 6.45 9.49
N GLU A 144 -4.68 6.10 10.75
CA GLU A 144 -3.47 6.59 11.44
C GLU A 144 -2.14 6.12 10.78
N ASN A 145 -2.21 5.29 9.74
CA ASN A 145 -1.10 4.95 8.84
C ASN A 145 -1.62 4.25 7.58
N PRO A 146 -1.92 4.94 6.46
CA PRO A 146 -2.20 4.25 5.21
C PRO A 146 -0.90 3.63 4.68
N GLU A 147 -0.73 2.33 4.91
CA GLU A 147 0.36 1.57 4.29
C GLU A 147 0.01 1.32 2.82
N VAL A 148 0.50 2.20 1.94
CA VAL A 148 0.36 2.01 0.49
C VAL A 148 1.28 0.86 0.07
N VAL A 149 0.70 -0.32 -0.12
CA VAL A 149 1.43 -1.50 -0.60
C VAL A 149 1.57 -1.43 -2.13
N VAL A 150 2.80 -1.20 -2.61
CA VAL A 150 3.11 -1.27 -4.04
C VAL A 150 3.40 -2.73 -4.41
N LEU A 151 2.52 -3.31 -5.24
CA LEU A 151 2.70 -4.66 -5.76
C LEU A 151 3.58 -4.65 -7.01
N ASP A 152 4.53 -5.58 -7.10
CA ASP A 152 5.30 -5.77 -8.32
C ASP A 152 4.41 -6.36 -9.45
N ARG A 153 4.87 -6.21 -10.70
CA ARG A 153 4.13 -6.64 -11.89
C ARG A 153 3.70 -8.10 -11.86
N TRP A 154 4.53 -9.00 -11.33
CA TRP A 154 4.22 -10.43 -11.30
C TRP A 154 3.19 -10.75 -10.25
N THR A 155 3.28 -10.12 -9.07
CA THR A 155 2.27 -10.25 -8.02
C THR A 155 0.92 -9.71 -8.48
N ARG A 156 0.91 -8.55 -9.14
CA ARG A 156 -0.30 -7.99 -9.75
C ARG A 156 -0.91 -8.93 -10.80
N GLN A 157 -0.12 -9.42 -11.75
CA GLN A 157 -0.60 -10.35 -12.77
C GLN A 157 -1.17 -11.62 -12.14
N ARG A 158 -0.51 -12.18 -11.12
CA ARG A 158 -1.02 -13.36 -10.40
C ARG A 158 -2.35 -13.10 -9.72
N LEU A 159 -2.55 -11.92 -9.12
CA LEU A 159 -3.84 -11.54 -8.53
C LEU A 159 -4.92 -11.36 -9.60
N GLU A 160 -4.58 -10.74 -10.74
CA GLU A 160 -5.50 -10.61 -11.87
C GLU A 160 -5.89 -12.00 -12.45
N ASP A 161 -4.94 -12.94 -12.54
CA ASP A 161 -5.19 -14.31 -13.00
C ASP A 161 -6.04 -15.13 -12.00
N LEU A 162 -6.04 -14.74 -10.71
CA LEU A 162 -6.82 -15.38 -9.65
C LEU A 162 -8.26 -14.84 -9.55
N ALA A 163 -8.61 -13.82 -10.33
CA ALA A 163 -9.93 -13.20 -10.30
C ALA A 163 -11.05 -14.17 -10.74
N GLU A 164 -12.09 -14.26 -9.91
CA GLU A 164 -13.29 -15.04 -10.21
C GLU A 164 -14.29 -14.25 -11.08
N PRO A 165 -15.21 -14.92 -11.81
CA PRO A 165 -16.21 -14.24 -12.62
C PRO A 165 -17.10 -13.31 -11.78
N GLY A 166 -16.87 -12.00 -11.89
CA GLY A 166 -17.59 -10.97 -11.12
C GLY A 166 -16.67 -10.05 -10.32
N GLU A 167 -15.42 -10.44 -10.09
CA GLU A 167 -14.40 -9.62 -9.43
C GLU A 167 -13.83 -8.60 -10.44
N GLN A 168 -14.05 -7.31 -10.19
CA GLN A 168 -13.61 -6.24 -11.10
C GLN A 168 -12.37 -5.49 -10.59
N THR A 169 -11.95 -5.73 -9.35
CA THR A 169 -10.84 -5.03 -8.71
C THR A 169 -9.86 -6.01 -8.08
N ILE A 170 -8.56 -5.65 -8.08
CA ILE A 170 -7.52 -6.42 -7.37
C ILE A 170 -7.83 -6.47 -5.87
N GLU A 171 -8.40 -5.41 -5.33
CA GLU A 171 -8.88 -5.35 -3.95
C GLU A 171 -9.90 -6.46 -3.65
N ALA A 172 -10.87 -6.72 -4.53
CA ALA A 172 -11.83 -7.80 -4.32
C ALA A 172 -11.15 -9.18 -4.27
N VAL A 173 -10.17 -9.42 -5.14
CA VAL A 173 -9.39 -10.65 -5.16
C VAL A 173 -8.55 -10.80 -3.89
N VAL A 174 -7.85 -9.74 -3.50
CA VAL A 174 -7.03 -9.71 -2.28
C VAL A 174 -7.91 -9.94 -1.07
N ARG A 175 -9.07 -9.26 -0.97
CA ARG A 175 -10.03 -9.43 0.10
C ARG A 175 -10.52 -10.88 0.19
N ARG A 176 -10.96 -11.49 -0.91
CA ARG A 176 -11.37 -12.91 -0.93
C ARG A 176 -10.24 -13.84 -0.49
N HIS A 177 -9.00 -13.57 -0.92
CA HIS A 177 -7.86 -14.41 -0.53
C HIS A 177 -7.44 -14.20 0.92
N CYS A 178 -7.49 -12.97 1.42
CA CYS A 178 -7.35 -12.67 2.84
C CYS A 178 -8.44 -13.39 3.62
N ASP A 179 -9.71 -13.29 3.22
CA ASP A 179 -10.83 -13.99 3.85
C ASP A 179 -10.66 -15.52 3.84
N ALA A 180 -10.05 -16.07 2.78
CA ALA A 180 -9.83 -17.51 2.65
C ALA A 180 -8.68 -18.05 3.51
N VAL A 181 -7.72 -17.20 3.88
CA VAL A 181 -6.57 -17.58 4.75
C VAL A 181 -6.70 -17.04 6.17
N GLU A 182 -7.61 -16.09 6.39
CA GLU A 182 -7.89 -15.51 7.70
C GLU A 182 -8.62 -16.52 8.58
N THR A 183 -8.01 -16.85 9.71
CA THR A 183 -8.67 -17.67 10.72
C THR A 183 -9.44 -16.74 11.66
N ARG A 184 -10.77 -16.83 11.60
CA ARG A 184 -11.72 -16.05 12.41
C ARG A 184 -12.23 -16.88 13.58
N ARG A 185 -12.30 -16.28 14.77
CA ARG A 185 -12.99 -16.87 15.93
C ARG A 185 -13.97 -15.87 16.53
N GLU A 186 -15.07 -16.37 17.06
CA GLU A 186 -15.95 -15.55 17.90
C GLU A 186 -15.25 -15.20 19.21
N LEU A 187 -15.45 -13.99 19.73
CA LEU A 187 -14.80 -13.52 20.96
C LEU A 187 -14.96 -14.51 22.11
N GLY A 188 -16.18 -15.04 22.29
CA GLY A 188 -16.45 -16.00 23.36
C GLY A 188 -15.70 -17.30 23.21
N THR A 189 -15.72 -17.88 22.01
CA THR A 189 -14.97 -19.10 21.68
C THR A 189 -13.47 -18.91 21.91
N PHE A 190 -12.93 -17.78 21.43
CA PHE A 190 -11.52 -17.45 21.64
C PHE A 190 -11.16 -17.37 23.14
N CYS A 191 -11.94 -16.62 23.93
CA CYS A 191 -11.64 -16.46 25.36
C CYS A 191 -11.77 -17.76 26.15
N GLU A 192 -12.72 -18.63 25.81
CA GLU A 192 -12.86 -19.96 26.43
C GLU A 192 -11.65 -20.84 26.14
N GLU A 193 -11.29 -20.99 24.86
CA GLU A 193 -10.14 -21.79 24.45
C GLU A 193 -8.83 -21.25 25.01
N PHE A 194 -8.67 -19.92 25.02
CA PHE A 194 -7.51 -19.26 25.64
C PHE A 194 -7.38 -19.62 27.11
N LEU A 195 -8.45 -19.42 27.90
CA LEU A 195 -8.44 -19.72 29.33
C LEU A 195 -8.21 -21.19 29.63
N ASP A 196 -8.70 -22.09 28.79
CA ASP A 196 -8.51 -23.53 28.93
C ASP A 196 -7.08 -23.95 28.57
N GLU A 197 -6.45 -23.28 27.60
CA GLU A 197 -5.07 -23.55 27.17
C GLU A 197 -4.04 -22.99 28.17
N VAL A 198 -4.18 -21.73 28.57
CA VAL A 198 -3.23 -21.09 29.52
C VAL A 198 -3.49 -21.48 30.97
N GLY A 199 -4.66 -22.05 31.28
CA GLY A 199 -5.12 -22.34 32.63
C GLY A 199 -5.73 -21.12 33.31
N ARG A 200 -7.00 -21.23 33.70
CA ARG A 200 -7.80 -20.16 34.34
C ARG A 200 -7.14 -19.57 35.59
N GLU A 201 -6.36 -20.37 36.32
CA GLU A 201 -5.63 -19.96 37.51
C GLU A 201 -4.43 -19.04 37.22
N ASN A 202 -3.95 -19.01 35.98
CA ASN A 202 -2.82 -18.16 35.57
C ASN A 202 -3.29 -16.78 35.08
N VAL A 203 -4.60 -16.62 34.87
CA VAL A 203 -5.24 -15.38 34.40
C VAL A 203 -6.06 -14.77 35.53
N VAL A 204 -5.66 -13.59 35.97
CA VAL A 204 -6.41 -12.80 36.95
C VAL A 204 -7.58 -12.11 36.28
N GLN A 205 -7.34 -11.47 35.13
CA GLN A 205 -8.34 -10.68 34.43
C GLN A 205 -8.05 -10.65 32.92
N ILE A 206 -9.09 -10.55 32.10
CA ILE A 206 -9.01 -10.22 30.67
C ILE A 206 -9.81 -8.94 30.49
N THR A 207 -9.18 -7.93 29.88
CA THR A 207 -9.83 -6.66 29.56
C THR A 207 -9.72 -6.36 28.08
N VAL A 208 -10.74 -5.71 27.54
CA VAL A 208 -10.69 -5.09 26.22
C VAL A 208 -10.65 -3.57 26.36
N ALA A 209 -9.80 -2.89 25.59
CA ALA A 209 -9.79 -1.44 25.58
C ALA A 209 -11.13 -0.87 25.08
N GLU A 210 -11.71 0.13 25.72
CA GLU A 210 -12.97 0.75 25.25
C GLU A 210 -12.79 1.51 23.93
N GLN A 211 -11.54 1.86 23.56
CA GLN A 211 -11.15 2.50 22.31
C GLN A 211 -11.27 1.60 21.06
N VAL A 212 -11.78 0.38 21.21
CA VAL A 212 -12.24 -0.47 20.10
C VAL A 212 -13.32 0.21 19.22
N SER A 213 -13.83 1.37 19.63
CA SER A 213 -14.79 2.22 18.93
C SER A 213 -14.32 2.94 17.66
N GLU A 214 -13.04 3.29 17.54
CA GLU A 214 -12.64 4.24 16.48
C GLU A 214 -12.02 3.57 15.25
N GLY A 215 -11.87 2.23 15.26
CA GLY A 215 -11.27 1.48 14.16
C GLY A 215 -11.67 0.00 14.11
N ALA A 216 -10.91 -0.77 13.32
CA ALA A 216 -11.16 -2.19 13.08
C ALA A 216 -10.32 -3.12 13.98
N VAL A 217 -9.70 -2.63 15.06
CA VAL A 217 -8.75 -3.40 15.90
C VAL A 217 -9.32 -3.68 17.28
N LEU A 218 -9.22 -4.93 17.72
CA LEU A 218 -9.54 -5.41 19.06
C LEU A 218 -8.25 -5.72 19.82
N LEU A 219 -7.96 -4.95 20.86
CA LEU A 219 -6.86 -5.21 21.79
C LEU A 219 -7.38 -5.87 23.07
N LEU A 220 -6.99 -7.12 23.29
CA LEU A 220 -7.20 -7.82 24.54
C LEU A 220 -5.94 -7.77 25.40
N THR A 221 -6.09 -7.30 26.63
CA THR A 221 -5.02 -7.33 27.63
C THR A 221 -5.31 -8.41 28.66
N VAL A 222 -4.36 -9.32 28.81
CA VAL A 222 -4.41 -10.41 29.79
C VAL A 222 -3.57 -10.01 30.99
N HIS A 223 -4.21 -9.97 32.15
CA HIS A 223 -3.57 -9.68 33.42
C HIS A 223 -3.28 -10.99 34.15
N GLY A 224 -2.00 -11.32 34.34
CA GLY A 224 -1.61 -12.57 34.96
C GLY A 224 -0.17 -12.98 34.69
N ASN A 225 0.21 -14.15 35.18
CA ASN A 225 1.53 -14.73 34.94
C ASN A 225 1.46 -15.69 33.75
N VAL A 226 1.22 -15.12 32.56
CA VAL A 226 1.02 -15.87 31.31
C VAL A 226 2.14 -15.54 30.32
N SER A 227 2.61 -16.54 29.59
CA SER A 227 3.46 -16.36 28.41
C SER A 227 2.64 -16.67 27.16
N LEU A 228 2.72 -15.80 26.15
CA LEU A 228 1.99 -15.96 24.88
C LEU A 228 2.78 -16.73 23.82
N GLU A 229 4.08 -16.96 24.02
CA GLU A 229 4.99 -17.50 22.99
C GLU A 229 4.61 -18.91 22.51
N ASP A 230 3.81 -19.65 23.28
CA ASP A 230 3.40 -21.03 23.01
C ASP A 230 1.88 -21.23 23.17
N VAL A 231 1.07 -20.20 22.94
CA VAL A 231 -0.41 -20.31 23.02
C VAL A 231 -0.97 -20.47 21.62
N ASP A 232 -1.31 -21.70 21.25
CA ASP A 232 -1.81 -22.10 19.93
C ASP A 232 -3.05 -21.29 19.54
N VAL A 233 -4.02 -21.09 20.45
CA VAL A 233 -5.21 -20.29 20.12
C VAL A 233 -4.88 -18.85 19.73
N VAL A 234 -3.81 -18.25 20.29
CA VAL A 234 -3.36 -16.91 19.92
C VAL A 234 -2.66 -16.93 18.56
N ALA A 235 -1.79 -17.92 18.33
CA ALA A 235 -1.06 -18.06 17.06
C ALA A 235 -1.98 -18.39 15.88
N GLU A 236 -3.06 -19.14 16.12
CA GLU A 236 -4.01 -19.59 15.12
C GLU A 236 -5.15 -18.59 14.86
N THR A 237 -5.27 -17.50 15.63
CA THR A 237 -6.39 -16.56 15.47
C THR A 237 -5.89 -15.26 14.87
N ASN A 238 -6.44 -14.88 13.71
CA ASN A 238 -6.07 -13.63 13.02
C ASN A 238 -7.08 -12.51 13.24
N ALA A 239 -8.36 -12.88 13.42
CA ALA A 239 -9.43 -11.93 13.61
C ALA A 239 -10.49 -12.45 14.58
N ILE A 240 -11.12 -11.51 15.28
CA ILE A 240 -12.21 -11.78 16.22
C ILE A 240 -13.52 -11.23 15.66
N THR A 241 -14.60 -12.00 15.82
CA THR A 241 -15.96 -11.57 15.48
C THR A 241 -16.77 -11.22 16.72
N ILE A 242 -17.43 -10.05 16.68
CA ILE A 242 -18.34 -9.54 17.73
C ILE A 242 -19.53 -8.86 17.03
N ALA A 243 -20.76 -9.24 17.38
CA ALA A 243 -21.99 -8.64 16.84
C ALA A 243 -22.00 -8.49 15.28
N ASP A 244 -21.65 -9.56 14.57
CA ASP A 244 -21.53 -9.60 13.09
C ASP A 244 -20.49 -8.61 12.49
N ARG A 245 -19.53 -8.17 13.30
CA ARG A 245 -18.39 -7.34 12.88
C ARG A 245 -17.09 -8.08 13.07
N ARG A 246 -16.16 -7.88 12.14
CA ARG A 246 -14.79 -8.41 12.16
C ARG A 246 -13.83 -7.37 12.71
N PHE A 247 -12.95 -7.80 13.60
CA PHE A 247 -11.88 -6.99 14.17
C PHE A 247 -10.52 -7.68 13.96
N ASP A 248 -9.51 -6.92 13.53
CA ASP A 248 -8.09 -7.27 13.65
C ASP A 248 -7.78 -7.58 15.12
N PHE A 249 -7.06 -8.65 15.36
CA PHE A 249 -6.90 -9.19 16.69
C PHE A 249 -5.47 -8.99 17.21
N HIS A 250 -5.35 -8.36 18.38
CA HIS A 250 -4.11 -8.28 19.14
C HIS A 250 -4.32 -8.67 20.59
N VAL A 251 -3.35 -9.41 21.13
CA VAL A 251 -3.31 -9.83 22.54
C VAL A 251 -1.99 -9.37 23.14
N GLU A 252 -2.07 -8.76 24.32
CA GLU A 252 -0.92 -8.34 25.12
C GLU A 252 -1.03 -8.84 26.56
N VAL A 253 0.10 -9.03 27.22
CA VAL A 253 0.16 -9.39 28.64
C VAL A 253 0.62 -8.19 29.44
N ASP A 254 -0.21 -7.77 30.40
CA ASP A 254 0.18 -6.82 31.43
C ASP A 254 0.18 -7.52 32.80
N PRO A 255 1.35 -7.85 33.37
CA PRO A 255 1.40 -8.53 34.66
C PRO A 255 1.02 -7.60 35.83
N TYR A 256 0.88 -6.29 35.57
CA TYR A 256 0.42 -5.32 36.55
C TYR A 256 -1.03 -4.98 36.21
N GLY A 257 -1.98 -5.32 37.10
CA GLY A 257 -3.42 -5.17 36.86
C GLY A 257 -3.83 -3.79 36.28
N PRO A 258 -5.01 -3.68 35.67
CA PRO A 258 -5.34 -2.64 34.71
C PRO A 258 -5.06 -1.23 35.24
N SER A 259 -4.17 -0.52 34.58
CA SER A 259 -3.79 0.86 34.92
C SER A 259 -4.69 1.92 34.28
N SER A 260 -5.60 1.53 33.39
CA SER A 260 -6.41 2.41 32.54
C SER A 260 -7.90 2.44 32.94
N LEU A 261 -8.47 3.66 32.98
CA LEU A 261 -9.87 3.96 33.31
C LEU A 261 -10.87 3.66 32.18
N ASN A 262 -10.43 3.08 31.06
CA ASN A 262 -11.21 2.97 29.81
C ASN A 262 -11.11 1.54 29.23
N CYS A 263 -11.40 0.53 30.04
CA CYS A 263 -11.40 -0.86 29.60
C CYS A 263 -12.66 -1.56 30.10
N THR A 264 -13.21 -2.43 29.26
CA THR A 264 -14.29 -3.34 29.65
C THR A 264 -13.69 -4.67 30.09
N THR A 265 -14.05 -5.15 31.28
CA THR A 265 -13.62 -6.46 31.77
C THR A 265 -14.42 -7.57 31.10
N ILE A 266 -13.74 -8.50 30.44
CA ILE A 266 -14.32 -9.69 29.82
C ILE A 266 -14.38 -10.84 30.83
N TYR A 267 -13.32 -10.99 31.62
CA TYR A 267 -13.20 -12.03 32.63
C TYR A 267 -12.42 -11.46 33.80
N GLY A 268 -12.82 -11.79 35.02
CA GLY A 268 -12.10 -11.39 36.22
C GLY A 268 -12.37 -12.36 37.35
N THR A 269 -11.29 -12.86 37.97
CA THR A 269 -11.38 -13.65 39.20
C THR A 269 -11.07 -12.77 40.38
N ASP A 270 -11.74 -13.02 41.51
CA ASP A 270 -11.42 -12.37 42.77
C ASP A 270 -9.96 -12.73 43.12
N PRO A 271 -9.03 -11.77 43.24
CA PRO A 271 -7.65 -12.10 43.57
C PRO A 271 -7.62 -12.79 44.94
N PRO A 272 -6.78 -13.81 45.15
CA PRO A 272 -6.67 -14.45 46.46
C PRO A 272 -6.28 -13.40 47.50
N GLU A 273 -7.16 -13.18 48.48
CA GLU A 273 -7.05 -12.15 49.53
C GLU A 273 -5.61 -11.99 50.06
N ILE A 274 -4.94 -10.90 49.66
CA ILE A 274 -3.80 -10.37 50.42
C ILE A 274 -4.14 -8.95 50.85
N GLY A 275 -5.03 -8.87 51.85
CA GLY A 275 -4.96 -7.84 52.88
C GLY A 275 -5.30 -6.40 52.47
N GLN A 276 -6.44 -6.17 51.82
CA GLN A 276 -7.29 -4.99 52.01
C GLN A 276 -8.63 -5.19 51.28
N PRO A 277 -9.79 -4.88 51.90
CA PRO A 277 -11.07 -4.89 51.19
C PRO A 277 -11.18 -3.56 50.44
N ASP A 278 -10.82 -3.54 49.17
CA ASP A 278 -11.32 -2.53 48.25
C ASP A 278 -12.50 -3.16 47.52
N ASP A 279 -13.71 -2.69 47.83
CA ASP A 279 -15.02 -3.22 47.41
C ASP A 279 -15.29 -3.10 45.89
N SER A 280 -14.27 -3.11 45.03
CA SER A 280 -14.40 -2.70 43.62
C SER A 280 -14.01 -3.72 42.56
N GLN A 281 -13.58 -4.94 42.91
CA GLN A 281 -13.38 -6.01 41.91
C GLN A 281 -14.29 -7.19 42.24
N SER A 282 -15.57 -7.06 41.85
CA SER A 282 -16.47 -8.23 41.82
C SER A 282 -16.01 -9.17 40.70
N GLU A 283 -16.01 -10.47 40.98
CA GLU A 283 -15.82 -11.52 39.98
C GLU A 283 -16.69 -11.22 38.74
N VAL A 284 -16.08 -11.28 37.56
CA VAL A 284 -16.78 -11.10 36.28
C VAL A 284 -16.76 -12.44 35.56
N PRO A 285 -17.90 -13.16 35.54
CA PRO A 285 -18.04 -14.35 34.72
C PRO A 285 -17.76 -14.03 33.26
N LEU A 286 -17.08 -14.96 32.58
CA LEU A 286 -16.71 -14.77 31.17
C LEU A 286 -17.93 -14.43 30.29
N THR A 287 -19.05 -15.09 30.53
CA THR A 287 -20.32 -14.84 29.81
C THR A 287 -20.78 -13.40 29.94
N ASP A 288 -20.76 -12.87 31.15
CA ASP A 288 -21.28 -11.54 31.46
C ASP A 288 -20.39 -10.45 30.85
N GLY A 289 -19.07 -10.68 30.83
CA GLY A 289 -18.12 -9.79 30.17
C GLY A 289 -18.20 -9.84 28.64
N ILE A 290 -18.40 -11.01 28.03
CA ILE A 290 -18.65 -11.14 26.58
C ILE A 290 -19.94 -10.40 26.19
N ASP A 291 -21.02 -10.58 26.96
CA ASP A 291 -22.29 -9.91 26.72
C ASP A 291 -22.12 -8.39 26.82
N ALA A 292 -21.40 -7.89 27.84
CA ALA A 292 -21.14 -6.47 28.00
C ALA A 292 -20.37 -5.86 26.81
N VAL A 293 -19.36 -6.57 26.28
CA VAL A 293 -18.61 -6.13 25.10
C VAL A 293 -19.48 -6.18 23.84
N THR A 294 -20.27 -7.23 23.68
CA THR A 294 -21.19 -7.40 22.55
C THR A 294 -22.24 -6.31 22.52
N ASP A 295 -22.85 -5.99 23.66
CA ASP A 295 -23.81 -4.91 23.82
C ASP A 295 -23.17 -3.54 23.55
N ALA A 296 -21.95 -3.30 24.01
CA ALA A 296 -21.22 -2.07 23.75
C ALA A 296 -20.91 -1.86 22.26
N VAL A 297 -20.51 -2.92 21.56
CA VAL A 297 -20.30 -2.90 20.10
C VAL A 297 -21.62 -2.68 19.36
N ALA A 298 -22.67 -3.41 19.72
CA ALA A 298 -23.99 -3.28 19.11
C ALA A 298 -24.60 -1.88 19.32
N ALA A 299 -24.43 -1.29 20.51
CA ALA A 299 -24.91 0.06 20.79
C ALA A 299 -24.24 1.09 19.87
N ARG A 300 -22.94 0.94 19.60
CA ARG A 300 -22.18 1.83 18.70
C ARG A 300 -22.53 1.64 17.23
N ILE A 301 -22.83 0.41 16.79
CA ILE A 301 -23.32 0.17 15.42
C ILE A 301 -24.63 0.92 15.15
N ASN A 302 -25.48 1.05 16.18
CA ASN A 302 -26.79 1.69 16.07
C ASN A 302 -26.77 3.21 16.35
N ASP A 303 -25.62 3.78 16.66
CA ASP A 303 -25.47 5.21 16.94
C ASP A 303 -25.11 5.96 15.64
N GLU A 304 -26.03 6.79 15.15
CA GLU A 304 -25.88 7.55 13.89
C GLU A 304 -24.75 8.59 13.93
N ASP A 305 -24.34 9.03 15.13
CA ASP A 305 -23.28 10.01 15.34
C ASP A 305 -21.92 9.36 15.68
N ALA A 306 -21.89 8.04 15.88
CA ALA A 306 -20.67 7.29 16.20
C ALA A 306 -20.02 6.69 14.95
N ARG A 307 -18.69 6.56 14.97
CA ARG A 307 -17.98 5.73 14.00
C ARG A 307 -18.37 4.27 14.21
N THR A 308 -18.73 3.58 13.13
CA THR A 308 -19.13 2.18 13.21
C THR A 308 -17.90 1.31 13.48
N PRO A 309 -17.85 0.56 14.59
CA PRO A 309 -16.68 -0.26 14.93
C PRO A 309 -16.58 -1.51 14.04
N GLY A 310 -15.35 -1.94 13.74
CA GLY A 310 -15.08 -3.16 12.97
C GLY A 310 -15.55 -3.13 11.51
N THR A 311 -15.25 -4.18 10.77
CA THR A 311 -15.70 -4.36 9.37
C THR A 311 -16.97 -5.22 9.32
N ALA A 312 -17.95 -4.85 8.50
CA ALA A 312 -19.14 -5.68 8.29
C ALA A 312 -18.74 -7.04 7.70
N LEU A 313 -19.30 -8.12 8.23
CA LEU A 313 -19.23 -9.43 7.58
C LEU A 313 -20.26 -9.46 6.44
N ASP A 314 -19.79 -9.68 5.20
CA ASP A 314 -20.63 -9.87 4.01
C ASP A 314 -21.34 -11.23 4.01
#